data_AF-A0A1Y5PTJ0-F1
#
_entry.id   AF-A0A1Y5PTJ0-F1
#
_cell.length_a   1.000
_cell.length_b   1.000
_cell.length_c   1.000
_cell.angle_alpha   90.00
_cell.angle_beta   90.00
_cell.angle_gamma   90.00
#
_symmetry.space_group_name_H-M   'P 1'
#
loop_
_entity.id
_entity.type
_entity.pdbx_description
1 polymer ?
#
loop_
_entity_poly.entity_id
_entity_poly.type
_entity_poly.pdbx_seq_one_letter_code
_entity_poly.pdbx_strand_id
1 'polypeptide(L)'
;MSETETSYPDMRDPRVMVAVPREKRPAMAALWGLAARLTKLLADAREPLIGQIKLAWWRDMAAMIASDPAALPKGEPLLAELQASWARQGGLDALVDAAEAMLLAESDTERRAASESFGGHLFALSGGAEAGGRRWGLIWGAGVVEAEPEARVLLADAGNSATPARRDFGGSRALLMLDRWAAVIASHEGDRRLRSEGLLLLRIGLFGR
;
A
#
# COMPACT_ATOMS: atom_id res chain seq x y z
N MET A 1 1.21 15.72 18.96
CA MET A 1 1.54 15.01 17.71
C MET A 1 0.23 14.48 17.17
N SER A 2 -0.40 15.20 16.25
CA SER A 2 -1.59 14.70 15.58
C SER A 2 -1.15 13.55 14.70
N GLU A 3 -1.50 12.32 15.07
CA GLU A 3 -1.49 11.20 14.13
C GLU A 3 -2.39 11.62 12.97
N THR A 4 -1.79 11.86 11.81
CA THR A 4 -2.53 12.02 10.57
C THR A 4 -3.26 10.70 10.37
N GLU A 5 -4.55 10.69 10.70
CA GLU A 5 -5.39 9.52 10.60
C GLU A 5 -5.36 9.07 9.14
N THR A 6 -4.66 7.97 8.88
CA THR A 6 -4.40 7.52 7.51
C THR A 6 -5.74 7.13 6.90
N SER A 7 -6.13 7.78 5.79
CA SER A 7 -7.44 7.59 5.14
C SER A 7 -7.67 6.16 4.66
N TYR A 8 -6.59 5.41 4.46
CA TYR A 8 -6.59 4.03 3.98
C TYR A 8 -6.05 3.03 5.02
N PRO A 9 -6.42 1.73 4.94
CA PRO A 9 -5.90 0.69 5.82
C PRO A 9 -4.38 0.50 5.71
N ASP A 10 -3.67 0.27 6.81
CA ASP A 10 -2.21 0.02 6.81
C ASP A 10 -1.89 -1.27 7.57
N MET A 11 -1.04 -2.15 7.00
CA MET A 11 -0.63 -3.38 7.68
C MET A 11 0.17 -3.13 8.96
N ARG A 12 0.82 -1.98 9.07
CA ARG A 12 1.56 -1.57 10.27
C ARG A 12 0.65 -1.23 11.45
N ASP A 13 -0.67 -1.09 11.22
CA ASP A 13 -1.65 -1.00 12.29
C ASP A 13 -1.54 -2.26 13.19
N PRO A 14 -1.36 -2.11 14.52
CA PRO A 14 -1.19 -3.24 15.43
C PRO A 14 -2.32 -4.28 15.33
N ARG A 15 -3.55 -3.84 15.02
CA ARG A 15 -4.74 -4.70 14.86
C ARG A 15 -4.61 -5.63 13.66
N VAL A 16 -3.87 -5.24 12.63
CA VAL A 16 -3.59 -6.05 11.44
C VAL A 16 -2.28 -6.82 11.60
N MET A 17 -1.22 -6.16 12.09
CA MET A 17 0.12 -6.75 12.26
C MET A 17 0.11 -8.00 13.15
N VAL A 18 -0.80 -8.09 14.14
CA VAL A 18 -0.94 -9.29 14.97
C VAL A 18 -1.27 -10.55 14.16
N ALA A 19 -1.98 -10.40 13.03
CA ALA A 19 -2.33 -11.50 12.13
C ALA A 19 -1.18 -11.92 11.19
N VAL A 20 -0.09 -11.15 11.14
CA VAL A 20 1.13 -11.51 10.41
C VAL A 20 1.97 -12.48 11.26
N PRO A 21 2.47 -13.61 10.70
CA PRO A 21 3.38 -14.51 11.40
C PRO A 21 4.59 -13.77 11.97
N ARG A 22 5.00 -14.07 13.20
CA ARG A 22 5.98 -13.27 13.97
C ARG A 22 7.29 -13.08 13.20
N GLU A 23 7.76 -14.14 12.57
CA GLU A 23 8.96 -14.22 11.74
C GLU A 23 8.89 -13.36 10.47
N LYS A 24 7.69 -13.07 9.95
CA LYS A 24 7.49 -12.22 8.76
C LYS A 24 7.24 -10.74 9.10
N ARG A 25 6.98 -10.41 10.36
CA ARG A 25 6.63 -9.04 10.77
C ARG A 25 7.69 -8.00 10.42
N PRO A 26 9.01 -8.23 10.60
CA PRO A 26 10.03 -7.25 10.22
C PRO A 26 10.01 -6.95 8.72
N ALA A 27 9.98 -8.00 7.88
CA ALA A 27 9.90 -7.85 6.43
C ALA A 27 8.65 -7.07 5.99
N MET A 28 7.53 -7.36 6.64
CA MET A 28 6.26 -6.73 6.29
C MET A 28 6.16 -5.29 6.79
N ALA A 29 6.75 -4.99 7.96
CA ALA A 29 6.89 -3.62 8.43
C ALA A 29 7.78 -2.78 7.50
N ALA A 30 8.89 -3.34 7.01
CA ALA A 30 9.78 -2.66 6.06
C ALA A 30 9.09 -2.39 4.71
N LEU A 31 8.39 -3.38 4.14
CA LEU A 31 7.66 -3.21 2.87
C LEU A 31 6.57 -2.14 2.98
N TRP A 32 5.73 -2.21 4.01
CA TRP A 32 4.66 -1.24 4.21
C TRP A 32 5.21 0.13 4.65
N GLY A 33 6.41 0.16 5.25
CA GLY A 33 7.20 1.37 5.48
C GLY A 33 7.65 2.03 4.19
N LEU A 34 8.10 1.26 3.20
CA LEU A 34 8.38 1.75 1.84
C LEU A 34 7.13 2.32 1.19
N ALA A 35 6.02 1.59 1.17
CA ALA A 35 4.76 2.06 0.60
C ALA A 35 4.31 3.41 1.22
N ALA A 36 4.41 3.55 2.54
CA ALA A 36 4.11 4.78 3.24
C ALA A 36 5.09 5.93 2.91
N ARG A 37 6.38 5.63 2.74
CA ARG A 37 7.38 6.62 2.33
C ARG A 37 7.13 7.13 0.92
N LEU A 38 6.82 6.24 -0.01
CA LEU A 38 6.43 6.60 -1.40
C LEU A 38 5.16 7.44 -1.38
N THR A 39 4.16 7.06 -0.59
CA THR A 39 2.92 7.83 -0.44
C THR A 39 3.17 9.24 0.08
N LYS A 40 4.03 9.39 1.10
CA LYS A 40 4.42 10.71 1.62
C LYS A 40 5.13 11.54 0.55
N LEU A 41 5.98 10.92 -0.27
CA LEU A 41 6.65 11.60 -1.38
C LEU A 41 5.64 12.17 -2.37
N LEU A 42 4.60 11.41 -2.73
CA LEU A 42 3.51 11.89 -3.59
C LEU A 42 2.80 13.10 -2.98
N ALA A 43 2.44 13.02 -1.69
CA ALA A 43 1.76 14.11 -0.99
C ALA A 43 2.62 15.39 -0.83
N ASP A 44 3.95 15.23 -0.72
CA ASP A 44 4.88 16.36 -0.58
C ASP A 44 5.34 16.93 -1.95
N ALA A 45 5.03 16.27 -3.07
CA ALA A 45 5.53 16.61 -4.41
C ALA A 45 4.75 17.76 -5.06
N ARG A 46 4.99 18.99 -4.59
CA ARG A 46 4.41 20.21 -5.18
C ARG A 46 4.85 20.48 -6.62
N GLU A 47 6.06 20.05 -6.95
CA GLU A 47 6.62 20.11 -8.31
C GLU A 47 6.81 18.67 -8.80
N PRO A 48 6.06 18.22 -9.82
CA PRO A 48 6.11 16.83 -10.30
C PRO A 48 7.54 16.37 -10.62
N LEU A 49 8.36 17.25 -11.21
CA LEU A 49 9.76 16.96 -11.54
C LEU A 49 10.60 16.58 -10.31
N ILE A 50 10.42 17.26 -9.18
CA ILE A 50 11.14 16.93 -7.94
C ILE A 50 10.68 15.56 -7.41
N GLY A 51 9.38 15.26 -7.52
CA GLY A 51 8.82 13.96 -7.18
C GLY A 51 9.47 12.83 -8.00
N GLN A 52 9.56 13.01 -9.32
CA GLN A 52 10.17 12.03 -10.23
C GLN A 52 11.65 11.78 -9.90
N ILE A 53 12.43 12.83 -9.63
CA ILE A 53 13.85 12.68 -9.27
C ILE A 53 14.00 11.82 -8.00
N LYS A 54 13.15 12.06 -6.99
CA LYS A 54 13.18 11.28 -5.75
C LYS A 54 12.72 9.84 -5.98
N LEU A 55 11.71 9.61 -6.82
CA LEU A 55 11.24 8.26 -7.17
C LEU A 55 12.27 7.49 -8.00
N ALA A 56 12.97 8.13 -8.92
CA ALA A 56 14.08 7.53 -9.66
C ALA A 56 15.18 7.05 -8.71
N TRP A 57 15.53 7.85 -7.70
CA TRP A 57 16.46 7.41 -6.66
C TRP A 57 15.94 6.17 -5.90
N TRP A 58 14.66 6.14 -5.51
CA TRP A 58 14.06 4.97 -4.85
C TRP A 58 14.06 3.72 -5.73
N ARG A 59 13.84 3.87 -7.05
CA ARG A 59 13.92 2.80 -8.03
C ARG A 59 15.33 2.24 -8.12
N ASP A 60 16.35 3.10 -8.17
CA ASP A 60 17.76 2.68 -8.16
C ASP A 60 18.11 1.90 -6.88
N MET A 61 17.61 2.36 -5.72
CA MET A 61 17.81 1.65 -4.46
C MET A 61 17.10 0.28 -4.44
N ALA A 62 15.88 0.20 -4.97
CA ALA A 62 15.15 -1.07 -5.12
C ALA A 62 15.90 -2.06 -6.04
N ALA A 63 16.41 -1.57 -7.17
CA ALA A 63 17.24 -2.38 -8.07
C ALA A 63 18.53 -2.85 -7.40
N MET A 64 19.15 -1.99 -6.57
CA MET A 64 20.35 -2.33 -5.81
C MET A 64 20.06 -3.36 -4.71
N ILE A 65 18.94 -3.25 -3.98
CA ILE A 65 18.48 -4.28 -3.03
C ILE A 65 18.35 -5.65 -3.71
N ALA A 66 17.88 -5.70 -4.96
CA ALA A 66 17.76 -6.93 -5.72
C ALA A 66 19.12 -7.45 -6.24
N SER A 67 20.00 -6.58 -6.75
CA SER A 67 21.21 -6.94 -7.49
C SER A 67 22.49 -7.00 -6.66
N ASP A 68 22.78 -5.95 -5.90
CA ASP A 68 23.96 -5.81 -5.03
C ASP A 68 23.60 -5.09 -3.72
N PRO A 69 22.96 -5.79 -2.77
CA PRO A 69 22.54 -5.17 -1.52
C PRO A 69 23.71 -4.59 -0.72
N ALA A 70 24.94 -5.10 -0.87
CA ALA A 70 26.09 -4.65 -0.09
C ALA A 70 26.59 -3.25 -0.50
N ALA A 71 26.26 -2.81 -1.72
CA ALA A 71 26.60 -1.49 -2.23
C ALA A 71 25.64 -0.37 -1.78
N LEU A 72 24.58 -0.69 -1.04
CA LEU A 72 23.59 0.30 -0.61
C LEU A 72 24.20 1.42 0.24
N PRO A 73 23.81 2.69 0.01
CA PRO A 73 24.23 3.81 0.85
C PRO A 73 23.87 3.57 2.32
N LYS A 74 24.84 3.80 3.20
CA LYS A 74 24.62 3.75 4.65
C LYS A 74 24.01 5.07 5.11
N GLY A 75 23.00 5.00 5.98
CA GLY A 75 22.43 6.19 6.64
C GLY A 75 20.91 6.32 6.56
N GLU A 76 20.24 5.58 5.66
CA GLU A 76 18.78 5.55 5.61
C GLU A 76 18.23 4.32 6.37
N PRO A 77 17.53 4.49 7.51
CA PRO A 77 17.08 3.37 8.33
C PRO A 77 16.17 2.39 7.59
N LEU A 78 15.25 2.91 6.76
CA LEU A 78 14.33 2.08 5.98
C LEU A 78 15.06 1.25 4.93
N LEU A 79 16.13 1.77 4.31
CA LEU A 79 16.94 0.98 3.39
C LEU A 79 17.67 -0.15 4.11
N ALA A 80 18.13 0.06 5.34
CA ALA A 80 18.75 -1.01 6.13
C ALA A 80 17.75 -2.11 6.48
N GLU A 81 16.51 -1.76 6.83
CA GLU A 81 15.43 -2.73 7.10
C GLU A 81 15.04 -3.51 5.84
N LEU A 82 14.91 -2.81 4.70
CA LEU A 82 14.65 -3.43 3.40
C LEU A 82 15.81 -4.33 2.97
N GLN A 83 17.06 -3.89 3.11
CA GLN A 83 18.24 -4.71 2.84
C GLN A 83 18.23 -5.99 3.69
N ALA A 84 17.92 -5.90 4.98
CA ALA A 84 17.92 -7.05 5.88
C ALA A 84 16.83 -8.09 5.54
N SER A 85 15.67 -7.63 5.03
CA SER A 85 14.49 -8.49 4.86
C SER A 85 14.13 -8.83 3.41
N TRP A 86 14.61 -8.04 2.46
CA TRP A 86 14.26 -8.09 1.04
C TRP A 86 15.48 -8.18 0.12
N ALA A 87 16.70 -8.34 0.66
CA ALA A 87 17.89 -8.55 -0.16
C ALA A 87 17.68 -9.69 -1.16
N ARG A 88 18.08 -9.44 -2.41
CA ARG A 88 17.98 -10.39 -3.53
C ARG A 88 16.55 -10.74 -3.94
N GLN A 89 15.55 -10.01 -3.44
CA GLN A 89 14.16 -10.11 -3.90
C GLN A 89 13.88 -8.96 -4.88
N GLY A 90 13.23 -9.27 -6.00
CA GLY A 90 12.79 -8.27 -6.99
C GLY A 90 11.38 -7.75 -6.71
N GLY A 91 10.93 -6.79 -7.52
CA GLY A 91 9.55 -6.29 -7.53
C GLY A 91 9.31 -5.06 -6.67
N LEU A 92 10.26 -4.63 -5.83
CA LEU A 92 10.18 -3.35 -5.11
C LEU A 92 10.20 -2.16 -6.08
N ASP A 93 10.89 -2.29 -7.21
CA ASP A 93 10.92 -1.35 -8.33
C ASP A 93 9.53 -1.15 -8.95
N ALA A 94 8.78 -2.24 -9.16
CA ALA A 94 7.42 -2.15 -9.69
C ALA A 94 6.46 -1.38 -8.77
N LEU A 95 6.68 -1.44 -7.45
CA LEU A 95 5.93 -0.61 -6.49
C LEU A 95 6.30 0.88 -6.63
N VAL A 96 7.58 1.20 -6.88
CA VAL A 96 8.03 2.58 -7.15
C VAL A 96 7.47 3.08 -8.49
N ASP A 97 7.44 2.23 -9.52
CA ASP A 97 6.87 2.54 -10.83
C ASP A 97 5.38 2.86 -10.73
N ALA A 98 4.62 2.10 -9.95
CA ALA A 98 3.20 2.38 -9.72
C ALA A 98 2.98 3.71 -8.98
N ALA A 99 3.87 4.07 -8.06
CA ALA A 99 3.82 5.38 -7.40
C ALA A 99 4.14 6.53 -8.38
N GLU A 100 5.13 6.36 -9.26
CA GLU A 100 5.43 7.34 -10.30
C GLU A 100 4.28 7.47 -11.31
N ALA A 101 3.63 6.36 -11.69
CA ALA A 101 2.44 6.41 -12.53
C ALA A 101 1.31 7.21 -11.87
N MET A 102 1.15 7.13 -10.55
CA MET A 102 0.18 7.93 -9.81
C MET A 102 0.56 9.43 -9.79
N LEU A 103 1.86 9.74 -9.64
CA LEU A 103 2.36 11.12 -9.68
C LEU A 103 2.07 11.81 -11.03
N LEU A 104 2.13 11.04 -12.11
CA LEU A 104 2.00 11.53 -13.48
C LEU A 104 0.60 11.39 -14.07
N ALA A 105 -0.36 10.84 -13.32
CA ALA A 105 -1.70 10.59 -13.83
C ALA A 105 -2.49 11.89 -14.02
N GLU A 106 -2.89 12.17 -15.27
CA GLU A 106 -3.63 13.38 -15.64
C GLU A 106 -5.13 13.11 -15.80
N SER A 107 -5.50 11.84 -15.97
CA SER A 107 -6.89 11.39 -16.14
C SER A 107 -7.36 10.42 -15.04
N ASP A 108 -8.68 10.31 -14.87
CA ASP A 108 -9.28 9.37 -13.91
C ASP A 108 -8.94 7.91 -14.24
N THR A 109 -8.85 7.58 -15.53
CA THR A 109 -8.44 6.24 -16.00
C THR A 109 -7.00 5.91 -15.57
N GLU A 110 -6.07 6.87 -15.72
CA GLU A 110 -4.68 6.69 -15.31
C GLU A 110 -4.55 6.60 -13.79
N ARG A 111 -5.26 7.46 -13.04
CA ARG A 111 -5.27 7.41 -11.57
C ARG A 111 -5.79 6.08 -11.06
N ARG A 112 -6.87 5.57 -11.66
CA ARG A 112 -7.42 4.26 -11.35
C ARG A 112 -6.40 3.15 -11.63
N ALA A 113 -5.79 3.15 -12.81
CA ALA A 113 -4.82 2.13 -13.20
C ALA A 113 -3.57 2.14 -12.29
N ALA A 114 -3.05 3.33 -11.97
CA ALA A 114 -1.93 3.50 -11.05
C ALA A 114 -2.29 3.05 -9.62
N SER A 115 -3.48 3.40 -9.14
CA SER A 115 -4.01 2.98 -7.84
C SER A 115 -4.14 1.46 -7.72
N GLU A 116 -4.79 0.82 -8.71
CA GLU A 116 -4.93 -0.64 -8.76
C GLU A 116 -3.55 -1.32 -8.84
N SER A 117 -2.63 -0.77 -9.63
CA SER A 117 -1.26 -1.27 -9.78
C SER A 117 -0.49 -1.18 -8.47
N PHE A 118 -0.52 -0.05 -7.77
CA PHE A 118 0.20 0.13 -6.52
C PHE A 118 -0.29 -0.84 -5.44
N GLY A 119 -1.62 -0.93 -5.26
CA GLY A 119 -2.21 -1.88 -4.32
C GLY A 119 -1.95 -3.34 -4.72
N GLY A 120 -2.01 -3.65 -6.01
CA GLY A 120 -1.72 -4.98 -6.56
C GLY A 120 -0.30 -5.44 -6.25
N HIS A 121 0.71 -4.64 -6.60
CA HIS A 121 2.11 -4.94 -6.33
C HIS A 121 2.37 -5.07 -4.82
N LEU A 122 1.81 -4.18 -4.01
CA LEU A 122 1.97 -4.25 -2.55
C LEU A 122 1.41 -5.54 -1.95
N PHE A 123 0.24 -5.98 -2.41
CA PHE A 123 -0.37 -7.23 -1.96
C PHE A 123 0.39 -8.46 -2.47
N ALA A 124 0.87 -8.44 -3.71
CA ALA A 124 1.69 -9.51 -4.28
C ALA A 124 3.01 -9.69 -3.50
N LEU A 125 3.73 -8.59 -3.25
CA LEU A 125 4.93 -8.58 -2.42
C LEU A 125 4.61 -9.07 -0.99
N SER A 126 3.46 -8.72 -0.45
CA SER A 126 3.01 -9.19 0.86
C SER A 126 2.61 -10.68 0.91
N GLY A 127 2.70 -11.41 -0.20
CA GLY A 127 2.41 -12.85 -0.31
C GLY A 127 0.99 -13.20 -0.77
N GLY A 128 0.24 -12.24 -1.30
CA GLY A 128 -1.04 -12.44 -1.98
C GLY A 128 -0.92 -12.45 -3.50
N ALA A 129 -2.04 -12.24 -4.19
CA ALA A 129 -2.11 -11.95 -5.62
C ALA A 129 -2.47 -10.48 -5.83
N GLU A 130 -2.07 -9.91 -6.98
CA GLU A 130 -2.37 -8.51 -7.33
C GLU A 130 -3.87 -8.22 -7.32
N ALA A 131 -4.70 -9.17 -7.77
CA ALA A 131 -6.15 -9.04 -7.74
C ALA A 131 -6.71 -8.76 -6.34
N GLY A 132 -6.06 -9.29 -5.29
CA GLY A 132 -6.46 -9.05 -3.90
C GLY A 132 -6.19 -7.62 -3.42
N GLY A 133 -5.26 -6.90 -4.05
CA GLY A 133 -4.84 -5.56 -3.65
C GLY A 133 -5.52 -4.40 -4.38
N ARG A 134 -6.25 -4.66 -5.48
CA ARG A 134 -6.82 -3.61 -6.34
C ARG A 134 -7.74 -2.64 -5.59
N ARG A 135 -8.69 -3.18 -4.81
CA ARG A 135 -9.62 -2.36 -4.03
C ARG A 135 -8.91 -1.54 -2.95
N TRP A 136 -7.94 -2.15 -2.27
CA TRP A 136 -7.12 -1.42 -1.31
C TRP A 136 -6.36 -0.27 -1.99
N GLY A 137 -5.81 -0.53 -3.19
CA GLY A 137 -5.13 0.45 -4.02
C GLY A 137 -6.02 1.64 -4.38
N LEU A 138 -7.30 1.42 -4.72
CA LEU A 138 -8.26 2.49 -5.00
C LEU A 138 -8.54 3.36 -3.76
N ILE A 139 -8.67 2.75 -2.57
CA ILE A 139 -8.82 3.50 -1.31
C ILE A 139 -7.55 4.28 -0.96
N TRP A 140 -6.38 3.70 -1.21
CA TRP A 140 -5.10 4.40 -1.10
C TRP A 140 -5.06 5.61 -2.04
N GLY A 141 -5.36 5.43 -3.32
CA GLY A 141 -5.35 6.49 -4.33
C GLY A 141 -6.28 7.64 -3.98
N ALA A 142 -7.49 7.33 -3.48
CA ALA A 142 -8.43 8.34 -3.00
C ALA A 142 -7.88 9.18 -1.83
N GLY A 143 -7.01 8.60 -0.99
CA GLY A 143 -6.32 9.32 0.09
C GLY A 143 -5.06 10.06 -0.35
N VAL A 144 -4.60 9.89 -1.60
CA VAL A 144 -3.39 10.53 -2.15
C VAL A 144 -3.73 11.68 -3.07
N VAL A 145 -4.81 11.59 -3.85
CA VAL A 145 -5.23 12.70 -4.71
C VAL A 145 -5.65 13.90 -3.87
N GLU A 146 -5.23 15.11 -4.28
CA GLU A 146 -5.56 16.33 -3.55
C GLU A 146 -7.00 16.78 -3.76
N ALA A 147 -7.54 16.51 -4.96
CA ALA A 147 -8.81 17.04 -5.39
C ALA A 147 -9.98 16.09 -5.04
N GLU A 148 -10.98 16.67 -4.36
CA GLU A 148 -12.17 15.97 -3.86
C GLU A 148 -12.97 15.21 -4.93
N PRO A 149 -13.20 15.73 -6.15
CA PRO A 149 -13.91 14.99 -7.20
C PRO A 149 -13.19 13.68 -7.58
N GLU A 150 -11.87 13.75 -7.78
CA GLU A 150 -11.01 12.63 -8.14
C GLU A 150 -11.00 11.57 -7.04
N ALA A 151 -10.95 12.00 -5.76
CA ALA A 151 -11.03 11.09 -4.61
C ALA A 151 -12.36 10.32 -4.61
N ARG A 152 -13.48 11.00 -4.89
CA ARG A 152 -14.81 10.36 -4.96
C ARG A 152 -14.93 9.35 -6.08
N VAL A 153 -14.33 9.60 -7.24
CA VAL A 153 -14.31 8.64 -8.34
C VAL A 153 -13.59 7.35 -7.91
N LEU A 154 -12.43 7.47 -7.27
CA LEU A 154 -11.67 6.31 -6.77
C LEU A 154 -12.40 5.56 -5.65
N LEU A 155 -13.09 6.27 -4.74
CA LEU A 155 -13.93 5.67 -3.70
C LEU A 155 -15.12 4.89 -4.31
N ALA A 156 -15.77 5.46 -5.32
CA ALA A 156 -16.86 4.80 -6.03
C ALA A 156 -16.37 3.55 -6.78
N ASP A 157 -15.22 3.63 -7.45
CA ASP A 157 -14.57 2.49 -8.10
C ASP A 157 -14.19 1.39 -7.10
N ALA A 158 -13.73 1.76 -5.90
CA ALA A 158 -13.45 0.81 -4.82
C ALA A 158 -14.74 0.10 -4.34
N GLY A 159 -15.85 0.84 -4.24
CA GLY A 159 -17.16 0.30 -3.87
C GLY A 159 -17.73 -0.67 -4.92
N ASN A 160 -17.48 -0.37 -6.20
CA ASN A 160 -17.91 -1.18 -7.34
C ASN A 160 -16.96 -2.35 -7.66
N SER A 161 -15.79 -2.41 -7.02
CA SER A 161 -14.80 -3.45 -7.27
C SER A 161 -15.31 -4.83 -6.88
N ALA A 162 -15.10 -5.80 -7.76
CA ALA A 162 -15.43 -7.19 -7.49
C ALA A 162 -14.72 -7.67 -6.22
N THR A 163 -15.41 -8.47 -5.42
CA THR A 163 -14.82 -9.03 -4.21
C THR A 163 -13.79 -10.11 -4.57
N PRO A 164 -12.50 -9.95 -4.19
CA PRO A 164 -11.49 -10.98 -4.39
C PRO A 164 -11.86 -12.26 -3.63
N ALA A 165 -11.50 -13.38 -4.22
CA ALA A 165 -11.66 -14.69 -3.60
C ALA A 165 -10.62 -14.85 -2.48
N ARG A 166 -10.92 -15.68 -1.47
CA ARG A 166 -9.98 -15.91 -0.35
C ARG A 166 -8.60 -16.42 -0.79
N ARG A 167 -8.55 -17.16 -1.90
CA ARG A 167 -7.30 -17.66 -2.50
C ARG A 167 -6.37 -16.54 -2.97
N ASP A 168 -6.93 -15.38 -3.33
CA ASP A 168 -6.17 -14.23 -3.84
C ASP A 168 -5.34 -13.56 -2.73
N PHE A 169 -5.55 -13.94 -1.46
CA PHE A 169 -4.74 -13.46 -0.33
C PHE A 169 -3.64 -14.44 0.09
N GLY A 170 -3.43 -15.54 -0.65
CA GLY A 170 -2.34 -16.49 -0.36
C GLY A 170 -2.39 -17.11 1.04
N GLY A 171 -3.58 -17.17 1.66
CA GLY A 171 -3.75 -17.59 3.06
C GLY A 171 -3.40 -16.54 4.12
N SER A 172 -2.98 -15.33 3.71
CA SER A 172 -2.70 -14.21 4.61
C SER A 172 -3.98 -13.60 5.17
N ARG A 173 -4.20 -13.77 6.47
CA ARG A 173 -5.31 -13.11 7.18
C ARG A 173 -5.14 -11.59 7.21
N ALA A 174 -3.91 -11.09 7.33
CA ALA A 174 -3.64 -9.66 7.33
C ALA A 174 -4.08 -9.00 6.02
N LEU A 175 -3.79 -9.61 4.86
CA LEU A 175 -4.24 -9.08 3.56
C LEU A 175 -5.76 -9.14 3.40
N LEU A 176 -6.38 -10.23 3.86
CA LEU A 176 -7.85 -10.30 3.90
C LEU A 176 -8.44 -9.19 4.77
N MET A 177 -7.87 -8.93 5.95
CA MET A 177 -8.32 -7.86 6.84
C MET A 177 -8.25 -6.49 6.17
N LEU A 178 -7.16 -6.19 5.48
CA LEU A 178 -6.96 -4.93 4.77
C LEU A 178 -7.96 -4.74 3.63
N ASP A 179 -8.21 -5.77 2.82
CA ASP A 179 -9.22 -5.71 1.74
C ASP A 179 -10.63 -5.49 2.31
N ARG A 180 -11.01 -6.20 3.37
CA ARG A 180 -12.34 -6.03 3.98
C ARG A 180 -12.51 -4.68 4.65
N TRP A 181 -11.44 -4.17 5.26
CA TRP A 181 -11.45 -2.84 5.83
C TRP A 181 -11.58 -1.78 4.73
N ALA A 182 -10.81 -1.90 3.65
CA ALA A 182 -10.94 -1.04 2.47
C ALA A 182 -12.37 -1.07 1.89
N ALA A 183 -12.99 -2.24 1.81
CA ALA A 183 -14.37 -2.38 1.35
C ALA A 183 -15.39 -1.65 2.25
N VAL A 184 -15.18 -1.67 3.58
CA VAL A 184 -16.03 -0.93 4.51
C VAL A 184 -15.84 0.57 4.40
N ILE A 185 -14.61 1.05 4.19
CA ILE A 185 -14.35 2.47 3.93
C ILE A 185 -15.04 2.90 2.63
N ALA A 186 -14.90 2.09 1.57
CA ALA A 186 -15.55 2.34 0.28
C ALA A 186 -17.08 2.43 0.38
N SER A 187 -17.71 1.52 1.15
CA SER A 187 -19.17 1.48 1.30
C SER A 187 -19.74 2.69 2.06
N HIS A 188 -18.89 3.46 2.72
CA HIS A 188 -19.25 4.70 3.42
C HIS A 188 -18.63 5.93 2.76
N GLU A 189 -18.24 5.83 1.48
CA GLU A 189 -17.71 6.96 0.71
C GLU A 189 -16.49 7.62 1.39
N GLY A 190 -15.65 6.82 2.06
CA GLY A 190 -14.46 7.31 2.77
C GLY A 190 -14.71 7.70 4.23
N ASP A 191 -15.97 7.78 4.70
CA ASP A 191 -16.28 8.10 6.10
C ASP A 191 -15.77 7.04 7.07
N ARG A 192 -15.06 7.49 8.11
CA ARG A 192 -14.33 6.63 9.05
C ARG A 192 -15.22 6.27 10.24
N ARG A 193 -15.44 4.97 10.42
CA ARG A 193 -16.26 4.41 11.50
C ARG A 193 -15.42 3.51 12.40
N LEU A 194 -14.51 4.12 13.14
CA LEU A 194 -13.45 3.46 13.92
C LEU A 194 -13.94 2.30 14.79
N ARG A 195 -15.12 2.43 15.41
CA ARG A 195 -15.71 1.36 16.24
C ARG A 195 -16.11 0.13 15.43
N SER A 196 -16.85 0.32 14.33
CA SER A 196 -17.26 -0.80 13.47
C SER A 196 -16.09 -1.41 12.71
N GLU A 197 -15.13 -0.57 12.29
CA GLU A 197 -13.87 -1.02 11.69
C GLU A 197 -13.08 -1.92 12.65
N GLY A 198 -12.94 -1.51 13.92
CA GLY A 198 -12.28 -2.31 14.94
C GLY A 198 -12.94 -3.66 15.20
N LEU A 199 -14.28 -3.70 15.25
CA LEU A 199 -15.05 -4.95 15.41
C LEU A 199 -14.90 -5.88 14.20
N LEU A 200 -14.86 -5.33 12.98
CA LEU A 200 -14.60 -6.10 11.76
C LEU A 200 -13.24 -6.78 11.83
N LEU A 201 -12.18 -6.02 12.15
CA LEU A 201 -10.82 -6.53 12.23
C LEU A 201 -10.69 -7.62 13.30
N LEU A 202 -11.30 -7.42 14.47
CA LEU A 202 -11.34 -8.44 15.53
C LEU A 202 -12.00 -9.73 15.06
N ARG A 203 -13.16 -9.62 14.41
CA ARG A 203 -13.93 -10.78 13.93
C ARG A 203 -13.15 -11.58 12.88
N ILE A 204 -12.54 -10.90 11.90
CA ILE A 204 -11.73 -11.56 10.87
C ILE A 204 -10.46 -12.16 11.51
N GLY A 205 -9.82 -11.46 12.43
CA GLY A 205 -8.62 -11.93 13.13
C GLY A 205 -8.87 -13.22 13.93
N LEU A 206 -10.02 -13.33 14.59
CA LEU A 206 -10.39 -14.49 15.41
C LEU A 206 -10.98 -15.65 14.59
N PHE A 207 -11.81 -15.36 13.59
CA PHE A 207 -12.64 -16.39 12.92
C PHE A 207 -12.35 -16.56 11.43
N GLY A 208 -11.54 -15.70 10.81
CA GLY A 208 -11.28 -15.71 9.37
C GLY A 208 -12.49 -15.34 8.49
N ARG A 209 -13.53 -14.73 9.06
CA ARG A 209 -14.81 -14.38 8.40
C ARG A 209 -15.58 -13.30 9.16
#